data_AF-A0A842QBT2-F1
#
_entry.id   AF-A0A842QBT2-F1
#
_cell.length_a   1.000
_cell.length_b   1.000
_cell.length_c   1.000
_cell.angle_alpha   90.00
_cell.angle_beta   90.00
_cell.angle_gamma   90.00
#
_symmetry.space_group_name_H-M   'P 1'
#
loop_
_entity.id
_entity.type
_entity.pdbx_description
1 polymer ?
#
loop_
_entity_poly.entity_id
_entity_poly.type
_entity_poly.pdbx_seq_one_letter_code
_entity_poly.pdbx_strand_id
1 'polypeptide(L)' 'MEANFIRRIRKSGSSNCINIPVEIVKLLGLEEGELVKVTIEKIRKEVSYDGES' A
#
# COMPACT_ATOMS: atom_id res chain seq x y z
N MET A 1 -6.78 14.62 6.27
CA MET A 1 -7.26 13.76 5.18
C MET A 1 -6.59 12.41 5.35
N GLU A 2 -7.35 11.32 5.25
CA GLU A 2 -6.80 9.96 5.33
C GLU A 2 -6.86 9.32 3.94
N ALA A 3 -5.72 8.81 3.48
CA ALA A 3 -5.60 8.12 2.20
C ALA A 3 -5.36 6.63 2.46
N ASN A 4 -6.38 5.81 2.24
CA ASN A 4 -6.29 4.36 2.37
C ASN A 4 -6.06 3.73 0.99
N PHE A 5 -5.05 2.87 0.86
CA PHE A 5 -4.77 2.15 -0.37
C PHE A 5 -4.29 0.73 -0.09
N ILE A 6 -4.65 -0.20 -0.98
CA ILE A 6 -4.23 -1.60 -0.88
C ILE A 6 -3.04 -1.83 -1.81
N ARG A 7 -1.92 -2.27 -1.24
CA ARG A 7 -0.73 -2.66 -2.01
C ARG A 7 -0.15 -3.96 -1.49
N ARG A 8 0.43 -4.73 -2.42
CA ARG A 8 1.23 -5.90 -2.06
C ARG A 8 2.59 -5.44 -1.55
N ILE A 9 3.06 -6.07 -0.49
CA ILE A 9 4.42 -5.94 -0.01
C ILE A 9 5.40 -6.46 -1.09
N ARG A 10 6.50 -5.73 -1.25
CA ARG A 10 7.62 -6.05 -2.13
C ARG A 10 8.92 -6.11 -1.31
N LYS A 11 9.96 -6.73 -1.86
CA LYS A 11 11.31 -6.66 -1.30
C LYS A 11 12.10 -5.58 -2.03
N SER A 12 12.82 -4.76 -1.27
CA SER A 12 13.86 -3.85 -1.77
C SER A 12 15.10 -4.06 -0.91
N GLY A 13 16.17 -4.59 -1.52
CA GLY A 13 17.36 -5.04 -0.78
C GLY A 13 17.00 -6.08 0.28
N SER A 14 17.35 -5.81 1.54
CA SER A 14 17.05 -6.64 2.71
C SER A 14 15.71 -6.32 3.39
N SER A 15 14.99 -5.30 2.93
CA SER A 15 13.80 -4.78 3.61
C SER A 15 12.52 -5.07 2.83
N ASN A 16 11.40 -5.18 3.56
CA ASN A 16 10.07 -5.20 2.99
C ASN A 16 9.57 -3.77 2.82
N CYS A 17 9.04 -3.46 1.64
CA CYS A 17 8.58 -2.13 1.27
C CYS A 17 7.20 -2.19 0.62
N ILE A 18 6.51 -1.06 0.67
CA ILE A 18 5.25 -0.80 -0.04
C ILE A 18 5.42 0.49 -0.82
N ASN A 19 5.06 0.45 -2.10
CA ASN A 19 5.09 1.64 -2.94
C ASN A 19 3.86 2.49 -2.66
N ILE A 20 4.06 3.74 -2.25
CA ILE A 20 3.00 4.74 -2.13
C ILE A 20 2.70 5.26 -3.54
N PRO A 21 1.42 5.25 -3.99
CA PRO A 21 1.05 5.83 -5.28
C PRO A 21 1.38 7.33 -5.35
N VAL A 22 1.77 7.82 -6.52
CA VAL A 22 2.18 9.23 -6.73
C VAL A 22 1.05 10.20 -6.41
N GLU A 23 -0.19 9.80 -6.65
CA GLU A 23 -1.39 10.57 -6.33
C GLU A 23 -1.50 10.82 -4.82
N ILE A 24 -1.16 9.81 -4.01
CA ILE A 24 -1.20 9.91 -2.54
C ILE A 24 -0.05 10.79 -2.04
N VAL A 25 1.15 10.64 -2.62
CA VAL A 25 2.30 11.52 -2.32
C VAL A 25 1.93 12.98 -2.57
N LYS A 26 1.32 13.29 -3.72
CA LYS A 26 0.87 14.64 -4.06
C LYS A 26 -0.27 15.14 -3.16
N LEU A 27 -1.25 14.28 -2.86
CA LEU A 27 -2.40 14.64 -2.03
C LEU A 27 -2.00 14.98 -0.59
N LEU A 28 -1.04 14.24 -0.05
CA LEU A 28 -0.57 14.41 1.33
C LEU A 28 0.65 15.33 1.45
N GLY A 29 1.24 15.76 0.31
CA GLY A 29 2.42 16.61 0.29
C GLY A 29 3.65 15.94 0.89
N LEU A 30 3.82 14.63 0.70
CA LEU A 30 4.90 13.85 1.30
C LEU A 30 6.23 14.10 0.57
N GLU A 31 7.30 14.26 1.33
CA GLU A 31 8.67 14.39 0.84
C GLU A 31 9.60 13.29 1.35
N GLU A 32 10.73 13.12 0.67
CA GLU A 32 11.74 12.15 1.08
C GLU A 32 12.38 12.57 2.41
N GLY A 33 12.48 11.64 3.36
CA GLY A 33 13.06 11.88 4.68
C GLY A 33 12.04 12.25 5.77
N GLU A 34 10.77 12.44 5.43
CA GLU A 34 9.73 12.73 6.40
C GLU A 34 9.30 11.48 7.19
N LEU A 35 8.87 11.70 8.44
CA LEU A 35 8.29 10.67 9.27
C LEU A 35 6.79 10.52 8.96
N VAL A 36 6.39 9.31 8.61
CA VAL A 36 4.99 8.96 8.37
C VAL A 36 4.51 7.94 9.40
N LYS A 37 3.28 8.11 9.88
CA LYS A 37 2.61 7.09 10.70
C LYS A 37 2.02 6.03 9.78
N VAL A 38 2.45 4.78 9.93
CA VAL A 38 1.96 3.66 9.12
C VAL A 38 1.01 2.78 9.95
N THR A 39 -0.20 2.56 9.45
CA THR A 39 -1.14 1.57 9.98
C THR A 39 -1.21 0.40 9.00
N ILE A 40 -0.95 -0.82 9.47
CA ILE A 40 -0.88 -2.02 8.61
C ILE A 40 -2.01 -2.98 8.98
N GLU A 41 -2.83 -3.34 7.99
CA GLU A 41 -3.86 -4.37 8.11
C GLU A 41 -3.64 -5.49 7.09
N LYS A 42 -3.67 -6.74 7.55
CA LYS A 42 -3.48 -7.91 6.68
C LYS A 42 -4.81 -8.31 6.05
N ILE A 43 -4.99 -7.96 4.78
CA ILE A 43 -6.18 -8.35 4.00
C ILE A 43 -6.01 -9.79 3.51
N ARG A 44 -7.01 -10.65 3.77
CA ARG A 44 -7.11 -11.99 3.17
C ARG A 44 -7.84 -11.84 1.85
N LYS A 45 -7.26 -12.36 0.77
CA LYS A 45 -7.93 -12.39 -0.53
C LYS A 45 -9.10 -13.38 -0.41
N GLU A 46 -10.35 -12.91 -0.41
CA GLU A 46 -11.45 -13.80 -0.75
C GLU A 46 -11.27 -14.17 -2.22
N VAL A 47 -10.99 -15.44 -2.46
CA VAL A 47 -10.99 -16.01 -3.82
C VAL A 47 -12.44 -16.34 -4.11
N SER A 48 -13.18 -15.40 -4.69
CA SER A 48 -14.41 -15.74 -5.39
C SER A 48 -14.01 -16.56 -6.61
N TYR A 49 -14.32 -17.86 -6.58
CA TYR A 49 -14.33 -18.68 -7.79
C TYR A 49 -15.56 -18.26 -8.58
N ASP A 50 -15.39 -17.32 -9.51
CA ASP A 50 -16.35 -17.17 -10.60
C ASP A 50 -16.19 -18.40 -11.50
N GLY A 51 -17.08 -19.38 -11.27
CA GLY A 51 -17.24 -20.51 -12.15
C GLY A 51 -17.82 -20.03 -13.47
N GLU A 52 -16.96 -19.84 -14.47
CA GLU A 52 -17.39 -19.89 -15.86
C GLU A 52 -17.64 -21.36 -16.21
N SER A 53 -18.91 -21.66 -16.49
CA SER A 53 -19.42 -22.93 -16.99
C SER A 53 -19.10 -23.12 -18.48
#